data_AF-A0A2S5LUP7-F1
#
_entry.id   AF-A0A2S5LUP7-F1
#
_cell.length_a   1.000
_cell.length_b   1.000
_cell.length_c   1.000
_cell.angle_alpha   90.00
_cell.angle_beta   90.00
_cell.angle_gamma   90.00
#
_symmetry.space_group_name_H-M   'P 1'
#
loop_
_entity.id
_entity.type
_entity.pdbx_description
1 polymer ?
#
loop_
_entity_poly.entity_id
_entity_poly.type
_entity_poly.pdbx_seq_one_letter_code
_entity_poly.pdbx_strand_id
1 'polypeptide(L)'
;MSSTDFSTLKSRALIVGGDQIDGIKQVLTNHGITHINHWSGRKVGNGNRVIPQDTQFIVLITNWISHSITHKVKKNAMKRGIKVIYTPNGSAALRNRLNHIGSDVISAAEHAFQYH
;
A
#
# COMPACT_ATOMS: atom_id res chain seq x y z
N MET A 1 28.92 -18.53 1.72
CA MET A 1 27.91 -17.99 2.65
C MET A 1 27.75 -16.52 2.34
N SER A 2 26.75 -16.14 1.55
CA SER A 2 26.29 -14.75 1.49
C SER A 2 24.84 -14.79 1.91
N SER A 3 24.62 -14.67 3.22
CA SER A 3 23.31 -14.51 3.80
C SER A 3 22.80 -13.15 3.35
N THR A 4 22.00 -13.12 2.28
CA THR A 4 21.20 -11.94 1.96
C THR A 4 20.30 -11.72 3.17
N ASP A 5 20.66 -10.74 3.99
CA ASP A 5 19.93 -10.42 5.20
C ASP A 5 18.59 -9.79 4.82
N PHE A 6 17.54 -10.61 4.83
CA PHE A 6 16.16 -10.18 4.59
C PHE A 6 15.66 -9.17 5.64
N SER A 7 16.40 -8.91 6.73
CA SER A 7 16.10 -7.82 7.67
C SER A 7 16.15 -6.43 7.03
N THR A 8 16.81 -6.31 5.86
CA THR A 8 16.90 -5.07 5.07
C THR A 8 15.81 -4.93 4.01
N LEU A 9 14.98 -5.96 3.77
CA LEU A 9 13.83 -5.87 2.86
C LEU A 9 12.67 -5.11 3.52
N LYS A 10 12.94 -3.88 3.90
CA LYS A 10 11.98 -2.99 4.53
C LYS A 10 10.94 -2.61 3.49
N SER A 11 9.81 -3.31 3.52
CA SER A 11 8.73 -3.07 2.58
C SER A 11 8.21 -1.64 2.73
N ARG A 12 8.14 -0.89 1.63
CA ARG A 12 7.76 0.54 1.66
C ARG A 12 6.40 0.79 1.01
N ALA A 13 5.52 1.41 1.77
CA ALA A 13 4.17 1.75 1.34
C ALA A 13 4.00 3.26 1.21
N LEU A 14 3.16 3.66 0.25
CA LEU A 14 2.63 5.02 0.19
C LEU A 14 1.13 4.99 0.49
N ILE A 15 0.70 5.71 1.52
CA ILE A 15 -0.72 5.97 1.79
C ILE A 15 -1.09 7.31 1.15
N VAL A 16 -2.18 7.34 0.39
CA VAL A 16 -2.71 8.57 -0.20
C VAL A 16 -4.16 8.76 0.22
N GLY A 17 -4.46 9.90 0.82
CA GLY A 17 -5.75 10.26 1.40
C GLY A 17 -5.79 10.13 2.92
N GLY A 18 -6.83 10.73 3.50
CA GLY A 18 -7.10 10.72 4.94
C GLY A 18 -6.13 11.57 5.76
N ASP A 19 -6.59 12.11 6.89
CA ASP A 19 -5.70 12.78 7.87
C ASP A 19 -5.29 11.83 8.99
N GLN A 20 -6.20 10.98 9.42
CA GLN A 20 -5.97 10.01 10.49
C GLN A 20 -5.73 8.63 9.87
N ILE A 21 -4.46 8.25 9.78
CA ILE A 21 -4.04 7.00 9.13
C ILE A 21 -3.35 6.03 10.09
N ASP A 22 -3.32 6.30 11.39
CA ASP A 22 -2.53 5.51 12.32
C ASP A 22 -3.02 4.06 12.42
N GLY A 23 -4.33 3.83 12.35
CA GLY A 23 -4.86 2.47 12.25
C GLY A 23 -4.43 1.75 10.95
N ILE A 24 -4.29 2.47 9.83
CA ILE A 24 -3.79 1.89 8.58
C ILE A 24 -2.29 1.58 8.72
N LYS A 25 -1.51 2.51 9.28
CA LYS A 25 -0.10 2.29 9.58
C LYS A 25 0.08 1.04 10.45
N GLN A 26 -0.68 0.92 11.54
CA GLN A 26 -0.61 -0.22 12.44
C GLN A 26 -0.88 -1.55 11.71
N VAL A 27 -1.90 -1.60 10.85
CA VAL A 27 -2.19 -2.79 10.04
C VAL A 27 -1.02 -3.12 9.11
N LEU A 28 -0.45 -2.13 8.42
CA LEU A 28 0.71 -2.34 7.54
C LEU A 28 1.95 -2.80 8.33
N THR A 29 2.24 -2.18 9.47
CA THR A 29 3.35 -2.55 10.36
C THR A 29 3.20 -3.99 10.86
N ASN A 30 1.99 -4.41 11.23
CA ASN A 30 1.71 -5.80 11.65
C ASN A 30 1.96 -6.83 10.51
N HIS A 31 2.00 -6.39 9.25
CA HIS A 31 2.35 -7.20 8.09
C HIS A 31 3.81 -6.99 7.63
N GLY A 32 4.67 -6.43 8.49
CA GLY A 32 6.11 -6.27 8.21
C GLY A 32 6.49 -5.04 7.37
N ILE A 33 5.55 -4.14 7.09
CA ILE A 33 5.82 -2.89 6.35
C ILE A 33 6.28 -1.82 7.33
N THR A 34 7.58 -1.53 7.33
CA THR A 34 8.22 -0.66 8.33
C THR A 34 8.45 0.78 7.84
N HIS A 35 8.25 1.04 6.55
CA HIS A 35 8.44 2.37 5.97
C HIS A 35 7.19 2.84 5.26
N ILE A 36 6.54 3.86 5.82
CA ILE A 36 5.24 4.32 5.36
C ILE A 36 5.30 5.81 5.09
N ASN A 37 5.15 6.19 3.82
CA ASN A 37 4.96 7.58 3.41
C ASN A 37 3.46 7.91 3.37
N HIS A 38 3.09 9.16 3.65
CA HIS A 38 1.69 9.59 3.64
C HIS A 38 1.48 10.92 2.93
N TRP A 39 0.51 10.93 2.03
CA TRP A 39 -0.02 12.13 1.39
C TRP A 39 -1.48 12.31 1.77
N SER A 40 -1.83 13.27 2.63
CA SER A 40 -3.21 13.47 3.09
C SER A 40 -4.23 13.80 1.98
N GLY A 41 -3.78 14.18 0.80
CA GLY A 41 -4.65 14.57 -0.32
C GLY A 41 -5.25 15.98 -0.21
N ARG A 42 -5.20 16.65 0.95
CA ARG A 42 -5.81 17.98 1.15
C ARG A 42 -4.97 19.17 0.66
N LYS A 43 -3.64 19.03 0.59
CA LYS A 43 -2.77 20.11 0.13
C LYS A 43 -2.77 20.19 -1.40
N VAL A 44 -3.03 21.37 -1.94
CA VAL A 44 -3.13 21.67 -3.39
C VAL A 44 -1.89 21.20 -4.18
N GLY A 45 -0.72 21.14 -3.55
CA GLY A 45 0.54 20.62 -4.12
C GLY A 45 0.71 19.10 -4.13
N ASN A 46 -0.13 18.32 -3.46
CA ASN A 46 -0.02 16.84 -3.45
C ASN A 46 -0.22 16.22 -4.83
N GLY A 47 -0.95 16.91 -5.72
CA GLY A 47 -1.12 16.50 -7.12
C GLY A 47 0.14 16.63 -7.99
N ASN A 48 1.21 17.25 -7.50
CA ASN A 48 2.51 17.35 -8.19
C ASN A 48 3.60 16.52 -7.50
N ARG A 49 3.25 15.77 -6.45
CA ARG A 49 4.22 14.90 -5.78
C ARG A 49 4.54 13.69 -6.67
N VAL A 50 5.82 13.40 -6.78
CA VAL A 50 6.33 12.21 -7.46
C VAL A 50 6.24 11.04 -6.49
N ILE A 51 5.69 9.91 -6.94
CA ILE A 51 5.68 8.68 -6.13
C ILE A 51 7.14 8.33 -5.83
N PRO A 52 7.55 8.19 -4.55
CA PRO A 52 8.93 7.86 -4.19
C PRO A 52 9.43 6.62 -4.94
N GLN A 53 10.70 6.64 -5.38
CA GLN A 53 11.24 5.58 -6.23
C GLN A 53 11.19 4.20 -5.57
N ASP A 54 11.34 4.17 -4.25
CA ASP A 54 11.34 2.99 -3.40
C ASP A 54 9.94 2.49 -2.99
N THR A 55 8.86 3.12 -3.47
CA THR A 55 7.47 2.69 -3.19
C THR A 55 7.16 1.39 -3.91
N GLN A 56 6.85 0.34 -3.15
CA GLN A 56 6.50 -0.99 -3.70
C GLN A 56 5.01 -1.18 -3.93
N PHE A 57 4.17 -0.51 -3.13
CA PHE A 57 2.73 -0.47 -3.33
C PHE A 57 2.10 0.78 -2.71
N ILE A 58 0.87 1.07 -3.12
CA ILE A 58 0.11 2.24 -2.70
C ILE A 58 -1.19 1.80 -2.03
N VAL A 59 -1.54 2.40 -0.90
CA VAL A 59 -2.87 2.34 -0.30
C VAL A 59 -3.59 3.66 -0.58
N LEU A 60 -4.66 3.60 -1.38
CA LEU A 60 -5.44 4.77 -1.80
C LEU A 60 -6.76 4.82 -1.04
N ILE A 61 -6.96 5.88 -0.24
CA ILE A 61 -8.17 6.07 0.55
C ILE A 61 -9.19 6.91 -0.22
N THR A 62 -10.20 6.27 -0.82
CA THR A 62 -11.01 6.89 -1.88
C THR A 62 -12.00 7.93 -1.39
N ASN A 63 -12.56 7.82 -0.18
CA ASN A 63 -13.57 8.79 0.29
C ASN A 63 -12.96 10.13 0.74
N TRP A 64 -11.64 10.21 0.87
CA TRP A 64 -10.94 11.37 1.42
C TRP A 64 -10.00 12.04 0.40
N ILE A 65 -10.13 11.74 -0.90
CA ILE A 65 -9.31 12.30 -1.98
C ILE A 65 -10.15 12.76 -3.16
N SER A 66 -9.67 13.78 -3.87
CA SER A 66 -10.32 14.25 -5.09
C SER A 66 -10.06 13.31 -6.27
N HIS A 67 -10.98 13.32 -7.25
CA HIS A 67 -10.83 12.55 -8.49
C HIS A 67 -9.54 12.89 -9.24
N SER A 68 -9.10 14.15 -9.21
CA SER A 68 -7.85 14.61 -9.82
C SER A 68 -6.62 13.93 -9.20
N ILE A 69 -6.57 13.80 -7.87
CA ILE A 69 -5.48 13.11 -7.17
C ILE A 69 -5.53 11.61 -7.47
N THR A 70 -6.72 11.00 -7.38
CA THR A 70 -6.93 9.59 -7.72
C THR A 70 -6.42 9.27 -9.12
N HIS A 71 -6.82 10.05 -10.11
CA HIS A 71 -6.45 9.84 -11.51
C HIS A 71 -4.93 9.97 -11.72
N LYS A 72 -4.31 11.01 -11.14
CA LYS A 72 -2.85 11.21 -11.23
C LYS A 72 -2.07 10.08 -10.56
N VAL A 73 -2.44 9.68 -9.34
CA VAL A 73 -1.77 8.59 -8.62
C VAL A 73 -1.91 7.28 -9.38
N LYS A 74 -3.11 6.93 -9.86
CA LYS A 74 -3.35 5.73 -10.66
C LYS A 74 -2.51 5.73 -11.93
N LYS A 75 -2.49 6.83 -12.68
CA LYS A 75 -1.71 6.97 -13.92
C LYS A 75 -0.21 6.80 -13.67
N ASN A 76 0.33 7.42 -12.62
CA ASN A 76 1.75 7.33 -12.28
C ASN A 76 2.12 5.94 -11.74
N ALA A 77 1.25 5.30 -10.96
CA ALA A 77 1.45 3.94 -10.47
C ALA A 77 1.47 2.93 -11.63
N MET A 78 0.50 3.04 -12.56
CA MET A 78 0.43 2.19 -13.75
C MET A 78 1.69 2.31 -14.61
N LYS A 79 2.17 3.53 -14.88
CA LYS A 79 3.42 3.76 -15.63
C LYS A 79 4.64 3.09 -14.99
N ARG A 80 4.61 2.88 -13.67
CA ARG A 80 5.70 2.28 -12.90
C ARG A 80 5.46 0.80 -12.55
N GLY A 81 4.33 0.22 -12.95
CA GLY A 81 3.95 -1.15 -12.56
C GLY A 81 3.67 -1.33 -11.06
N ILE A 82 3.37 -0.26 -10.33
CA ILE A 82 3.14 -0.32 -8.88
C ILE A 82 1.69 -0.72 -8.57
N LYS A 83 1.51 -1.71 -7.70
CA LYS A 83 0.19 -2.16 -7.24
C LYS A 83 -0.50 -1.08 -6.39
N VAL A 84 -1.78 -0.83 -6.67
CA VAL A 84 -2.63 0.10 -5.89
C VAL A 84 -3.75 -0.68 -5.20
N ILE A 85 -3.81 -0.55 -3.88
CA ILE A 85 -4.83 -1.14 -3.01
C ILE A 85 -5.79 -0.03 -2.60
N TYR A 86 -7.08 -0.21 -2.90
CA TYR A 86 -8.12 0.79 -2.62
C TYR A 86 -8.82 0.48 -1.29
N THR A 87 -9.12 1.52 -0.50
CA THR A 87 -9.96 1.42 0.70
C THR A 87 -10.86 2.66 0.82
N PRO A 88 -12.16 2.53 1.16
CA PRO A 88 -13.05 3.68 1.21
C PRO A 88 -12.77 4.61 2.39
N ASN A 89 -12.62 4.12 3.61
CA ASN A 89 -12.82 4.97 4.79
C ASN A 89 -11.95 4.69 6.02
N GLY A 90 -10.98 3.76 5.97
CA GLY A 90 -10.01 3.64 7.07
C GLY A 90 -9.49 2.23 7.35
N SER A 91 -8.89 2.09 8.54
CA SER A 91 -8.18 0.89 9.01
C SER A 91 -9.07 -0.34 9.11
N ALA A 92 -10.34 -0.21 9.50
CA ALA A 92 -11.27 -1.33 9.61
C ALA A 92 -11.56 -1.99 8.24
N ALA A 93 -11.86 -1.18 7.23
CA ALA A 93 -12.06 -1.66 5.85
C ALA A 93 -10.76 -2.23 5.25
N LEU A 94 -9.62 -1.59 5.52
CA LEU A 94 -8.32 -2.11 5.08
C LEU A 94 -7.97 -3.44 5.76
N ARG A 95 -8.21 -3.57 7.08
CA ARG A 95 -7.99 -4.80 7.84
C ARG A 95 -8.84 -5.93 7.30
N ASN A 96 -10.12 -5.70 7.04
CA ASN A 96 -10.98 -6.73 6.45
C ASN A 96 -10.47 -7.17 5.06
N ARG A 97 -10.04 -6.22 4.21
CA ARG A 97 -9.44 -6.54 2.91
C ARG A 97 -8.12 -7.30 3.02
N LEU A 98 -7.23 -6.91 3.92
CA LEU A 98 -5.94 -7.59 4.11
C LEU A 98 -6.11 -8.98 4.71
N ASN A 99 -7.10 -9.19 5.58
CA ASN A 99 -7.44 -10.52 6.07
C ASN A 99 -7.88 -11.45 4.92
N HIS A 100 -8.61 -10.94 3.93
CA HIS A 100 -9.03 -11.72 2.76
C HIS A 100 -7.87 -11.93 1.77
N ILE A 101 -7.02 -10.92 1.55
CA ILE A 101 -5.83 -11.07 0.70
C ILE A 101 -4.80 -12.00 1.36
N GLY A 102 -4.67 -11.98 2.69
CA GLY A 102 -3.80 -12.88 3.45
C GLY A 102 -4.22 -14.34 3.31
N SER A 103 -5.53 -14.63 3.34
CA SER A 103 -6.04 -15.97 3.03
C SER A 103 -5.82 -16.37 1.58
N ASP A 104 -5.97 -15.44 0.62
CA ASP A 104 -5.76 -15.74 -0.80
C ASP A 104 -4.27 -15.98 -1.15
N VAL A 105 -3.35 -15.26 -0.49
CA VAL A 105 -1.90 -15.43 -0.70
C VAL A 105 -1.39 -16.70 -0.01
N ILE A 106 -1.90 -17.05 1.17
CA ILE A 106 -1.58 -18.32 1.84
C ILE A 106 -2.17 -19.50 1.04
N SER A 107 -3.43 -19.41 0.58
CA SER A 107 -4.06 -20.43 -0.27
C SER A 107 -3.36 -20.60 -1.61
N ALA A 108 -2.97 -19.50 -2.27
CA ALA A 108 -2.22 -19.56 -3.53
C ALA A 108 -0.79 -20.10 -3.33
N ALA A 109 -0.15 -19.80 -2.19
CA ALA A 109 1.15 -20.36 -1.85
C ALA A 109 1.05 -21.86 -1.53
N GLU A 110 0.08 -22.29 -0.73
CA GLU A 110 -0.15 -23.71 -0.40
C GLU A 110 -0.46 -24.54 -1.66
N HIS A 111 -1.26 -24.02 -2.60
CA HIS A 111 -1.51 -24.69 -3.88
C HIS A 111 -0.27 -24.74 -4.79
N ALA A 112 0.59 -23.71 -4.74
CA ALA A 112 1.84 -23.69 -5.51
C ALA A 112 2.92 -24.64 -4.94
N PHE A 113 2.85 -24.98 -3.65
CA PHE A 113 3.75 -25.94 -3.00
C PHE A 113 3.26 -27.40 -3.08
N GLN A 114 2.01 -27.67 -3.47
CA GLN A 114 1.49 -29.04 -3.64
C GLN A 114 1.74 -29.65 -5.04
N TYR A 115 2.42 -28.95 -5.95
CA TYR A 115 2.76 -29.43 -7.30
C TYR A 115 4.27 -29.62 -7.55
N HIS A 116 5.07 -29.73 -6.49
CA HIS A 116 6.48 -30.12 -6.56
C HIS A 116 6.82 -31.26 -5.62
#